data_AF-A0A3B5B9L7-F1
#
_entry.id   AF-A0A3B5B9L7-F1
#
_cell.length_a   1.000
_cell.length_b   1.000
_cell.length_c   1.000
_cell.angle_alpha   90.00
_cell.angle_beta   90.00
_cell.angle_gamma   90.00
#
_symmetry.space_group_name_H-M   'P 1'
#
loop_
_entity.id
_entity.type
_entity.pdbx_description
1 polymer ?
#
loop_
_entity_poly.entity_id
_entity_poly.type
_entity_poly.pdbx_seq_one_letter_code
_entity_poly.pdbx_strand_id
1 'polypeptide(L)'
;DGKPQNTSFGDVLQQVYPVYRQVGLTWGCFNCFCLFQPGRSCCLLQRDKTFVTVEIFDNRTETWEVVHNDASWETRFHWLKGSNRQSNATIEWFVSPSAPSGSYRIRHFGHYKELKGFQSVITPYEGVSDVFRVASSFYYQ
;
A
#
# COMPACT_ATOMS: atom_id res chain seq x y z
N ASP A 1 -18.57 -1.97 -6.02
CA ASP A 1 -17.68 -0.81 -5.87
C ASP A 1 -17.34 -0.21 -7.21
N GLY A 2 -16.95 1.07 -7.22
CA GLY A 2 -16.67 1.82 -8.43
C GLY A 2 -15.16 2.04 -8.57
N LYS A 3 -14.66 1.85 -9.79
CA LYS A 3 -13.30 2.20 -10.18
C LYS A 3 -13.34 3.36 -11.18
N PRO A 4 -12.34 4.25 -11.22
CA PRO A 4 -12.19 5.19 -12.32
C PRO A 4 -12.21 4.50 -13.70
N GLN A 5 -12.67 5.19 -14.73
CA GLN A 5 -12.58 4.67 -16.10
C GLN A 5 -11.12 4.33 -16.42
N ASN A 6 -10.88 3.15 -17.01
CA ASN A 6 -9.57 2.59 -17.36
C ASN A 6 -8.62 2.20 -16.21
N THR A 7 -9.09 2.10 -14.97
CA THR A 7 -8.27 1.58 -13.85
C THR A 7 -8.78 0.23 -13.35
N SER A 8 -7.93 -0.54 -12.70
CA SER A 8 -8.23 -1.79 -11.99
C SER A 8 -8.16 -1.57 -10.47
N PHE A 9 -8.77 -2.49 -9.70
CA PHE A 9 -8.68 -2.43 -8.24
C PHE A 9 -7.27 -2.81 -7.81
N GLY A 10 -6.58 -1.90 -7.11
CA GLY A 10 -5.16 -2.07 -6.74
C GLY A 10 -4.18 -1.24 -7.55
N ASP A 11 -4.65 -0.54 -8.59
CA ASP A 11 -3.80 0.37 -9.36
C ASP A 11 -3.25 1.50 -8.49
N VAL A 12 -2.00 1.87 -8.74
CA VAL A 12 -1.37 2.99 -8.04
C VAL A 12 -1.74 4.31 -8.73
N LEU A 13 -2.39 5.23 -8.02
CA LEU A 13 -2.73 6.55 -8.59
C LEU A 13 -1.55 7.51 -8.59
N GLN A 14 -0.75 7.45 -7.52
CA GLN A 14 0.43 8.28 -7.35
C GLN A 14 1.58 7.39 -6.91
N GLN A 15 2.52 7.21 -7.82
CA GLN A 15 3.73 6.46 -7.54
C GLN A 15 4.61 7.18 -6.52
N VAL A 16 5.40 6.36 -5.83
CA VAL A 16 6.48 6.80 -4.95
C VAL A 16 7.60 7.45 -5.78
N TYR A 17 8.34 8.36 -5.17
CA TYR A 17 9.55 8.89 -5.79
C TYR A 17 10.62 7.80 -5.89
N PRO A 18 11.50 7.84 -6.92
CA PRO A 18 12.49 6.79 -7.11
C PRO A 18 13.57 6.74 -6.03
N VAL A 19 13.81 7.84 -5.30
CA VAL A 19 14.84 7.93 -4.26
C VAL A 19 14.35 8.74 -3.06
N TYR A 20 14.53 8.20 -1.86
CA TYR A 20 14.27 8.86 -0.59
C TYR A 20 15.50 8.85 0.32
N ARG A 21 15.62 9.85 1.19
CA ARG A 21 16.65 9.87 2.24
C ARG A 21 16.16 9.17 3.49
N GLN A 22 17.07 8.60 4.27
CA GLN A 22 16.84 8.05 5.62
C GLN A 22 16.38 9.09 6.67
N VAL A 23 16.09 10.32 6.27
CA VAL A 23 15.50 11.37 7.12
C VAL A 23 14.19 11.91 6.53
N GLY A 24 13.63 11.19 5.56
CA GLY A 24 12.53 11.63 4.72
C GLY A 24 11.22 10.89 4.97
N LEU A 25 10.11 11.60 4.75
CA LEU A 25 8.80 11.01 4.60
C LEU A 25 8.67 10.42 3.19
N THR A 26 8.35 9.13 3.11
CA THR A 26 7.93 8.48 1.86
C THR A 26 6.40 8.42 1.83
N TRP A 27 5.78 8.85 0.75
CA TRP A 27 4.34 8.64 0.54
C TRP A 27 4.10 8.01 -0.83
N GLY A 28 3.17 7.07 -0.88
CA GLY A 28 2.61 6.51 -2.10
C GLY A 28 1.10 6.53 -2.00
N CYS A 29 0.41 7.05 -3.02
CA CYS A 29 -1.05 7.01 -3.03
C CYS A 29 -1.52 5.88 -3.94
N PHE A 30 -2.19 4.91 -3.36
CA PHE A 30 -2.77 3.80 -4.07
C PHE A 30 -4.26 4.07 -4.34
N ASN A 31 -4.76 3.65 -5.50
CA ASN A 31 -6.20 3.44 -5.63
C ASN A 31 -6.52 2.16 -4.86
N CYS A 32 -6.94 2.30 -3.60
CA CYS A 32 -7.49 1.18 -2.86
C CYS A 32 -8.98 1.38 -2.72
N PHE A 33 -9.71 0.49 -3.37
CA PHE A 33 -11.09 0.26 -2.98
C PHE A 33 -11.14 -0.71 -1.81
N CYS A 34 -10.97 -0.17 -0.60
CA CYS A 34 -11.15 -0.95 0.61
C CYS A 34 -12.48 -0.56 1.28
N LEU A 35 -13.28 -1.54 1.71
CA LEU A 35 -14.41 -1.31 2.61
C LEU A 35 -13.89 -1.03 4.03
N PHE A 36 -13.23 0.10 4.27
CA PHE A 36 -13.08 0.59 5.64
C PHE A 36 -14.36 1.35 6.04
N GLN A 37 -15.45 0.59 6.21
CA GLN A 37 -16.62 1.10 6.89
C GLN A 37 -16.56 0.64 8.36
N PRO A 38 -16.23 1.51 9.32
CA PRO A 38 -16.32 1.14 10.73
C PRO A 38 -17.74 0.66 11.02
N GLY A 39 -17.90 -0.62 11.37
CA GLY A 39 -19.19 -1.22 11.76
C GLY A 39 -19.86 -2.19 10.79
N ARG A 40 -19.26 -2.59 9.64
CA ARG A 40 -19.82 -3.67 8.79
C ARG A 40 -18.93 -4.91 8.74
N SER A 41 -19.57 -6.06 8.55
CA SER A 41 -19.03 -7.43 8.60
C SER A 41 -17.82 -7.75 7.72
N CYS A 42 -17.31 -6.81 6.90
CA CYS A 42 -16.11 -7.01 6.10
C CYS A 42 -14.82 -6.97 6.94
N CYS A 43 -14.84 -6.28 8.10
CA CYS A 43 -13.77 -6.35 9.09
C CYS A 43 -13.54 -7.77 9.65
N LEU A 44 -14.52 -8.67 9.53
CA LEU A 44 -14.40 -10.06 10.04
C LEU A 44 -13.43 -10.92 9.24
N LEU A 45 -13.18 -10.61 7.96
CA LEU A 45 -12.32 -11.43 7.09
C LEU A 45 -10.82 -11.08 7.18
N GLN A 46 -10.48 -10.02 7.91
CA GLN A 46 -9.13 -9.44 7.90
C GLN A 46 -8.57 -9.23 9.32
N ARG A 47 -9.18 -9.83 10.34
CA ARG A 47 -8.75 -9.68 11.74
C ARG A 47 -7.31 -10.11 12.02
N ASP A 48 -6.71 -10.90 11.12
CA ASP A 48 -5.34 -11.42 11.25
C ASP A 48 -4.46 -11.10 10.03
N LYS A 49 -4.81 -10.11 9.20
CA LYS A 49 -4.07 -9.80 7.96
C LYS A 49 -3.72 -8.32 7.85
N THR A 50 -2.50 -8.05 7.37
CA THR A 50 -1.95 -6.71 7.18
C THR A 50 -2.53 -6.04 5.93
N PHE A 51 -2.91 -4.77 6.02
CA PHE A 51 -3.38 -3.99 4.86
C PHE A 51 -2.25 -3.42 4.01
N VAL A 52 -1.11 -3.14 4.63
CA VAL A 52 0.09 -2.64 3.98
C VAL A 52 1.30 -3.40 4.47
N THR A 53 2.24 -3.65 3.55
CA THR A 53 3.58 -4.12 3.88
C THR A 53 4.62 -3.28 3.14
N VAL A 54 5.65 -2.85 3.85
CA VAL A 54 6.87 -2.28 3.26
C VAL A 54 7.88 -3.40 3.18
N GLU A 55 8.37 -3.64 1.97
CA GLU A 55 9.32 -4.72 1.69
C GLU A 55 10.65 -4.17 1.22
N ILE A 56 11.74 -4.79 1.68
CA ILE A 56 13.11 -4.54 1.22
C ILE A 56 13.56 -5.68 0.32
N PHE A 57 14.31 -5.36 -0.72
CA PHE A 57 14.93 -6.35 -1.58
C PHE A 57 16.28 -6.79 -1.00
N ASP A 58 16.42 -8.09 -0.68
CA ASP A 58 17.71 -8.69 -0.34
C ASP A 58 18.42 -9.14 -1.62
N ASN A 59 19.51 -8.44 -1.97
CA ASN A 59 20.33 -8.76 -3.14
C ASN A 59 21.02 -10.13 -3.04
N ARG A 60 21.16 -10.71 -1.84
CA ARG A 60 21.84 -11.99 -1.63
C ARG A 60 20.94 -13.18 -1.94
N THR A 61 19.65 -13.07 -1.61
CA THR A 61 18.65 -14.12 -1.83
C THR A 61 17.75 -13.84 -3.03
N GLU A 62 17.82 -12.63 -3.60
CA GLU A 62 16.92 -12.11 -4.65
C GLU A 62 15.44 -12.16 -4.24
N THR A 63 15.17 -12.05 -2.94
CA THR A 63 13.82 -12.09 -2.37
C THR A 63 13.41 -10.76 -1.75
N TRP A 64 12.10 -10.52 -1.71
CA TRP A 64 11.52 -9.38 -0.99
C TRP A 64 11.17 -9.80 0.44
N GLU A 65 11.73 -9.10 1.42
CA GLU A 65 11.48 -9.34 2.84
C GLU A 65 10.60 -8.23 3.42
N VAL A 66 9.61 -8.59 4.23
CA VAL A 66 8.73 -7.63 4.89
C VAL A 66 9.45 -7.00 6.07
N VAL A 67 9.67 -5.68 6.01
CA VAL A 67 10.32 -4.91 7.08
C VAL A 67 9.28 -4.23 7.98
N HIS A 68 8.23 -3.68 7.38
CA HIS A 68 7.15 -3.03 8.11
C HIS A 68 5.78 -3.51 7.64
N ASN A 69 4.84 -3.50 8.56
CA ASN A 69 3.43 -3.77 8.34
C ASN A 69 2.59 -2.59 8.84
N ASP A 70 1.28 -2.65 8.66
CA ASP A 70 0.30 -1.68 9.16
C ASP A 70 0.29 -1.48 10.68
N ALA A 71 0.80 -2.44 11.45
CA ALA A 71 0.99 -2.31 12.90
C ALA A 71 2.27 -1.54 13.28
N SER A 72 3.14 -1.24 12.32
CA SER A 72 4.39 -0.52 12.55
C SER A 72 4.13 0.97 12.70
N TRP A 73 4.71 1.59 13.75
CA TRP A 73 4.59 3.02 14.07
C TRP A 73 4.97 3.97 12.92
N GLU A 74 5.84 3.50 12.03
CA GLU A 74 6.33 4.25 10.89
C GLU A 74 5.36 4.28 9.71
N THR A 75 4.38 3.37 9.67
CA THR A 75 3.42 3.29 8.57
C THR A 75 2.11 3.98 8.94
N ARG A 76 1.50 4.66 7.98
CA ARG A 76 0.17 5.23 8.12
C ARG A 76 -0.68 4.82 6.94
N PHE A 77 -1.89 4.41 7.25
CA PHE A 77 -2.89 4.08 6.26
C PHE A 77 -4.04 5.07 6.37
N HIS A 78 -4.20 5.89 5.34
CA HIS A 78 -5.28 6.87 5.24
C HIS A 78 -6.27 6.40 4.20
N TRP A 79 -7.50 6.12 4.63
CA TRP A 79 -8.59 5.79 3.73
C TRP A 79 -9.52 6.98 3.54
N LEU A 80 -9.72 7.37 2.28
CA LEU A 80 -10.61 8.45 1.90
C LEU A 80 -11.69 7.93 0.95
N LYS A 81 -12.94 8.06 1.37
CA LYS A 81 -14.09 7.72 0.53
C LYS A 81 -14.31 8.84 -0.49
N GLY A 82 -14.14 8.53 -1.77
CA GLY A 82 -14.46 9.41 -2.88
C GLY A 82 -15.96 9.40 -3.24
N SER A 83 -16.30 10.19 -4.25
CA SER A 83 -17.62 10.15 -4.89
C SER A 83 -17.79 8.90 -5.77
N ASN A 84 -19.01 8.58 -6.20
CA ASN A 84 -19.30 7.49 -7.14
C ASN A 84 -18.82 6.08 -6.72
N ARG A 85 -18.85 5.78 -5.41
CA ARG A 85 -18.38 4.50 -4.87
C ARG A 85 -16.90 4.24 -5.19
N GLN A 86 -16.09 5.28 -5.36
CA GLN A 86 -14.63 5.18 -5.41
C GLN A 86 -14.08 5.43 -4.01
N SER A 87 -12.97 4.79 -3.66
CA SER A 87 -12.20 5.12 -2.47
C SER A 87 -10.72 5.09 -2.83
N ASN A 88 -9.97 5.95 -2.15
CA ASN A 88 -8.53 6.04 -2.29
C ASN A 88 -7.92 5.61 -0.95
N ALA A 89 -6.78 4.92 -1.00
CA ALA A 89 -5.95 4.80 0.18
C ALA A 89 -4.56 5.33 -0.05
N THR A 90 -4.20 6.26 0.81
CA THR A 90 -2.87 6.81 0.87
C THR A 90 -2.10 6.04 1.91
N ILE A 91 -0.96 5.50 1.49
CA ILE A 91 -0.03 4.82 2.36
C ILE A 91 1.17 5.73 2.54
N GLU A 92 1.48 6.04 3.78
CA GLU A 92 2.66 6.80 4.15
C GLU A 92 3.60 5.89 4.93
N TRP A 93 4.88 6.00 4.62
CA TRP A 93 5.94 5.36 5.38
C TRP A 93 6.98 6.40 5.78
N PHE A 94 7.12 6.59 7.08
CA PHE A 94 8.17 7.42 7.65
C PHE A 94 9.48 6.64 7.68
N VAL A 95 10.43 7.03 6.85
CA VAL A 95 11.73 6.35 6.81
C VAL A 95 12.57 6.84 7.98
N SER A 96 12.78 5.96 8.96
CA SER A 96 13.62 6.29 10.11
C SER A 96 15.10 6.47 9.74
N PRO A 97 15.85 7.29 10.51
CA PRO A 97 17.31 7.43 10.37
C PRO A 97 18.08 6.12 10.47
N SER A 98 17.52 5.12 11.16
CA SER A 98 18.07 3.79 11.34
C SER A 98 17.64 2.79 10.26
N ALA A 99 16.77 3.17 9.33
CA ALA A 99 16.30 2.27 8.29
C ALA A 99 17.46 1.87 7.36
N PRO A 100 17.64 0.59 7.00
CA PRO A 100 18.68 0.17 6.08
C PRO A 100 18.64 0.92 4.75
N SER A 101 19.80 1.16 4.14
CA SER A 101 19.85 1.64 2.74
C SER A 101 19.59 0.46 1.81
N GLY A 102 18.66 0.60 0.88
CA GLY A 102 18.23 -0.51 0.02
C GLY A 102 17.15 -0.13 -0.97
N SER A 103 16.72 -1.11 -1.76
CA SER A 103 15.57 -1.00 -2.64
C SER A 103 14.33 -1.47 -1.89
N TYR A 104 13.31 -0.63 -1.86
CA TYR A 104 12.07 -0.84 -1.16
C TYR A 104 10.89 -0.83 -2.14
N ARG A 105 9.82 -1.50 -1.76
CA ARG A 105 8.52 -1.39 -2.40
C ARG A 105 7.42 -1.43 -1.35
N ILE A 106 6.30 -0.81 -1.66
CA ILE A 106 5.11 -0.83 -0.82
C ILE A 106 4.10 -1.76 -1.50
N ARG A 107 3.59 -2.73 -0.75
CA ARG A 107 2.44 -3.54 -1.16
C ARG A 107 1.22 -3.19 -0.33
N HIS A 108 0.09 -3.16 -1.01
CA HIS A 108 -1.21 -2.89 -0.45
C HIS A 108 -2.13 -4.08 -0.71
N PHE A 109 -2.84 -4.54 0.30
CA PHE A 109 -3.82 -5.61 0.20
C PHE A 109 -5.21 -5.10 0.54
N GLY A 110 -6.17 -5.36 -0.32
CA GLY A 110 -7.54 -4.97 -0.10
C GLY A 110 -8.53 -5.98 -0.62
N HIS A 111 -9.80 -5.68 -0.41
CA HIS A 111 -10.91 -6.45 -0.93
C HIS A 111 -11.93 -5.49 -1.52
N TYR A 112 -12.40 -5.79 -2.72
CA TYR A 112 -13.51 -5.07 -3.34
C TYR A 112 -14.74 -5.97 -3.44
N LYS A 113 -15.91 -5.35 -3.37
CA LYS A 113 -17.21 -6.00 -3.55
C LYS A 113 -17.73 -5.72 -4.95
N GLU A 114 -17.94 -6.79 -5.69
CA GLU A 114 -18.59 -6.78 -6.99
C GLU A 114 -19.98 -7.42 -6.90
N LEU A 115 -20.92 -6.93 -7.69
CA LEU A 115 -22.22 -7.55 -7.85
C LEU A 115 -22.16 -8.44 -9.09
N LYS A 116 -22.12 -9.77 -8.89
CA LYS A 116 -22.27 -10.75 -9.97
C LYS A 116 -23.72 -11.22 -9.98
N GLY A 117 -24.52 -10.65 -10.87
CA GLY A 117 -25.97 -10.84 -10.89
C GLY A 117 -26.62 -10.29 -9.61
N PHE A 118 -27.33 -11.14 -8.87
CA PHE A 118 -27.97 -10.78 -7.59
C PHE A 118 -27.10 -11.06 -6.35
N GLN A 119 -25.92 -11.66 -6.52
CA GLN A 119 -25.02 -12.01 -5.42
C GLN A 119 -23.89 -11.00 -5.29
N SER A 120 -23.54 -10.66 -4.06
CA SER A 120 -22.34 -9.87 -3.79
C SER A 120 -21.15 -10.77 -3.53
N VAL A 121 -20.13 -10.66 -4.38
CA VAL A 121 -18.86 -11.39 -4.27
C VAL A 121 -17.81 -10.42 -3.73
N ILE A 122 -17.02 -10.87 -2.76
CA ILE A 122 -15.87 -10.15 -2.21
C ILE A 122 -14.62 -10.77 -2.81
N THR A 123 -13.84 -9.99 -3.54
CA THR A 123 -12.63 -10.44 -4.23
C THR A 123 -11.41 -9.73 -3.64
N PRO A 124 -10.34 -10.46 -3.26
CA PRO A 124 -9.09 -9.84 -2.85
C PRO A 124 -8.38 -9.20 -4.04
N TYR A 125 -7.65 -8.13 -3.79
CA TYR A 125 -6.73 -7.54 -4.74
C TYR A 125 -5.43 -7.13 -4.04
N GLU A 126 -4.37 -7.07 -4.82
CA GLU A 126 -3.08 -6.54 -4.39
C GLU A 126 -2.65 -5.39 -5.32
N GLY A 127 -2.05 -4.37 -4.72
CA GLY A 127 -1.41 -3.27 -5.43
C GLY A 127 0.05 -3.18 -4.99
N VAL A 128 0.95 -2.97 -5.94
CA VAL A 128 2.39 -2.89 -5.69
C VAL A 128 2.90 -1.57 -6.25
N SER A 129 3.61 -0.78 -5.45
CA SER A 129 4.27 0.43 -5.94
C SER A 129 5.45 0.08 -6.82
N ASP A 130 5.90 1.08 -7.58
CA ASP A 130 7.24 1.04 -8.14
C ASP A 130 8.30 0.88 -7.04
N VAL A 131 9.44 0.31 -7.44
CA VAL A 131 10.59 0.15 -6.56
C VAL A 131 11.27 1.50 -6.37
N PHE A 132 11.55 1.85 -5.13
CA PHE A 132 12.24 3.08 -4.76
C PHE A 132 13.44 2.79 -3.88
N ARG A 133 14.47 3.62 -3.96
CA ARG A 133 15.70 3.46 -3.20
C ARG A 133 15.70 4.35 -1.98
N VAL A 134 16.04 3.79 -0.82
CA VAL A 134 16.33 4.53 0.40
C VAL A 134 17.84 4.59 0.59
N ALA A 135 18.38 5.80 0.80
CA ALA A 135 19.81 6.02 0.99
C ALA A 135 20.08 7.02 2.14
N SER A 136 21.24 6.88 2.79
CA SER A 136 21.72 7.83 3.80
C SER A 136 22.09 9.21 3.22
N SER A 137 22.57 9.24 1.97
CA SER A 137 22.94 10.45 1.23
C SER A 137 22.53 10.39 -0.24
N PHE A 138 22.24 11.54 -0.86
CA PHE A 138 22.02 11.63 -2.32
C PHE A 138 23.31 11.59 -3.15
N TYR A 139 24.48 11.57 -2.51
CA TYR A 139 25.75 11.46 -3.21
C TYR A 139 26.03 9.99 -3.54
N TYR A 140 26.28 9.71 -4.81
CA TYR A 140 26.94 8.48 -5.24
C TYR A 140 28.35 8.49 -4.65
N GLN A 141 28.72 7.45 -3.90
CA GLN A 141 30.13 7.10 -3.69
C GLN A 141 30.62 6.31 -4.90
#